data_AF-A0A7J2ZFI9-F1
#
_entry.id   AF-A0A7J2ZFI9-F1
#
_cell.length_a   1.000
_cell.length_b   1.000
_cell.length_c   1.000
_cell.angle_alpha   90.00
_cell.angle_beta   90.00
_cell.angle_gamma   90.00
#
_symmetry.space_group_name_H-M   'P 1'
#
loop_
_entity.id
_entity.type
_entity.pdbx_description
1 polymer ?
#
loop_
_entity_poly.entity_id
_entity_poly.type
_entity_poly.pdbx_seq_one_letter_code
_entity_poly.pdbx_strand_id
1 'polypeptide(L)'
;MWSEQMETQAKASEIRKLAEKLKEGNRLMAISAVDEGENITLCYHFWNTAENEIRNLKVKVRDEIDTISDIIPNASYYEREIHDLFGVEFKGAKLEPLLVPKGYKKYPLRKALEGKLSSE
;
A
#
# COMPACT_ATOMS: atom_id res chain seq x y z
N MET A 1 -3.73 -8.05 -25.52
CA MET A 1 -4.87 -8.58 -24.74
C MET A 1 -4.56 -8.24 -23.30
N TRP A 2 -5.27 -7.27 -22.70
CA TRP A 2 -5.01 -6.88 -21.32
C TRP A 2 -5.52 -8.00 -20.40
N SER A 3 -4.70 -8.46 -19.45
CA SER A 3 -5.13 -9.47 -18.47
C SER A 3 -6.36 -8.99 -17.72
N GLU A 4 -7.28 -9.90 -17.42
CA GLU A 4 -8.44 -9.62 -16.60
C GLU A 4 -7.98 -9.20 -15.20
N GLN A 5 -8.44 -8.04 -14.75
CA GLN A 5 -8.11 -7.50 -13.43
C GLN A 5 -9.32 -7.71 -12.52
N MET A 6 -9.14 -8.53 -11.49
CA MET A 6 -10.14 -8.66 -10.44
C MET A 6 -9.87 -7.65 -9.34
N GLU A 7 -10.86 -6.83 -9.00
CA GLU A 7 -10.76 -5.87 -7.91
C GLU A 7 -11.66 -6.28 -6.74
N THR A 8 -11.11 -6.23 -5.53
CA THR A 8 -11.85 -6.52 -4.30
C THR A 8 -11.55 -5.44 -3.27
N GLN A 9 -12.59 -4.96 -2.59
CA GLN A 9 -12.46 -4.02 -1.48
C GLN A 9 -12.57 -4.79 -0.15
N ALA A 10 -11.70 -4.45 0.80
CA ALA A 10 -11.71 -5.05 2.13
C ALA A 10 -11.53 -4.00 3.24
N LYS A 11 -11.88 -4.39 4.47
CA LYS A 11 -11.60 -3.57 5.65
C LYS A 11 -10.14 -3.71 6.06
N ALA A 12 -9.57 -2.64 6.62
CA ALA A 12 -8.20 -2.65 7.13
C ALA A 12 -7.96 -3.76 8.17
N SER A 13 -8.96 -4.06 9.01
CA SER A 13 -8.90 -5.13 10.01
C SER A 13 -8.79 -6.55 9.42
N GLU A 14 -9.05 -6.72 8.13
CA GLU A 14 -9.03 -8.02 7.46
C GLU A 14 -7.72 -8.28 6.69
N ILE A 15 -6.83 -7.28 6.61
CA ILE A 15 -5.66 -7.33 5.73
C ILE A 15 -4.75 -8.53 6.01
N ARG A 16 -4.47 -8.82 7.29
CA ARG A 16 -3.60 -9.94 7.68
C ARG A 16 -4.22 -11.29 7.29
N LYS A 17 -5.52 -11.48 7.55
CA LYS A 17 -6.26 -12.68 7.15
C LYS A 17 -6.25 -12.86 5.63
N LEU A 18 -6.43 -11.78 4.88
CA LEU A 18 -6.41 -11.82 3.42
C LEU A 18 -5.01 -12.07 2.86
N ALA A 19 -3.97 -11.50 3.48
CA ALA A 19 -2.58 -11.76 3.11
C ALA A 19 -2.21 -13.24 3.32
N GLU A 20 -2.65 -13.85 4.44
CA GLU A 20 -2.46 -15.30 4.68
C GLU A 20 -3.12 -16.16 3.59
N LYS A 21 -4.31 -15.76 3.12
CA LYS A 21 -5.00 -16.47 2.04
C LYS A 21 -4.35 -16.23 0.68
N LEU A 22 -3.94 -15.00 0.38
CA LEU A 22 -3.42 -14.60 -0.92
C LEU A 22 -1.97 -15.02 -1.13
N LYS A 23 -1.17 -15.23 -0.07
CA LYS A 23 0.22 -15.72 -0.23
C LYS A 23 0.29 -17.10 -0.91
N GLU A 24 -0.78 -17.89 -0.80
CA GLU A 24 -0.88 -19.19 -1.45
C GLU A 24 -1.25 -19.01 -2.93
N GLY A 25 -0.36 -19.41 -3.84
CA GLY A 25 -0.61 -19.38 -5.28
C GLY A 25 -0.56 -18.00 -5.94
N ASN A 26 -0.27 -16.93 -5.19
CA ASN A 26 -0.09 -15.59 -5.75
C ASN A 26 1.27 -14.98 -5.34
N ARG A 27 1.72 -14.00 -6.12
CA ARG A 27 2.91 -13.18 -5.84
C ARG A 27 2.51 -11.73 -5.63
N LEU A 28 2.93 -11.14 -4.51
CA LEU A 28 2.77 -9.70 -4.29
C LEU A 28 3.72 -8.95 -5.24
N MET A 29 3.14 -8.21 -6.17
CA MET A 29 3.86 -7.48 -7.22
C MET A 29 4.16 -6.03 -6.83
N ALA A 30 3.22 -5.38 -6.15
CA ALA A 30 3.34 -4.01 -5.69
C ALA A 30 2.29 -3.70 -4.61
N ILE A 31 2.58 -2.69 -3.79
CA ILE A 31 1.56 -1.99 -3.01
C ILE A 31 1.64 -0.52 -3.42
N SER A 32 0.51 0.05 -3.84
CA SER A 32 0.39 1.47 -4.18
C SER A 32 -0.57 2.17 -3.24
N ALA A 33 -0.48 3.50 -3.15
CA ALA A 33 -1.34 4.31 -2.30
C ALA A 33 -1.93 5.48 -3.10
N VAL A 34 -3.18 5.81 -2.81
CA VAL A 34 -3.89 6.94 -3.39
C VAL A 34 -4.48 7.77 -2.25
N ASP A 35 -4.10 9.05 -2.17
CA ASP A 35 -4.72 10.00 -1.25
C ASP A 35 -6.09 10.45 -1.80
N GLU A 36 -7.15 10.15 -1.08
CA GLU A 36 -8.54 10.55 -1.37
C GLU A 36 -8.98 11.80 -0.58
N GLY A 37 -8.04 12.47 0.10
CA GLY A 37 -8.26 13.67 0.92
C GLY A 37 -8.46 13.33 2.39
N GLU A 38 -9.54 12.61 2.71
CA GLU A 38 -9.81 12.19 4.11
C GLU A 38 -9.14 10.86 4.48
N ASN A 39 -8.91 10.01 3.48
CA ASN A 39 -8.40 8.65 3.66
C ASN A 39 -7.37 8.34 2.56
N ILE A 40 -6.55 7.34 2.82
CA ILE A 40 -5.62 6.76 1.86
C ILE A 40 -6.16 5.38 1.45
N THR A 41 -6.29 5.16 0.14
CA THR A 41 -6.60 3.83 -0.41
C THR A 41 -5.28 3.13 -0.74
N LEU A 42 -4.98 2.05 -0.03
CA LEU A 42 -3.89 1.13 -0.34
C LEU A 42 -4.38 0.08 -1.34
N CYS A 43 -3.65 -0.12 -2.44
CA CYS A 43 -3.93 -1.16 -3.43
C CYS A 43 -2.80 -2.19 -3.40
N TYR A 44 -3.11 -3.42 -2.98
CA TYR A 44 -2.19 -4.55 -3.00
C TYR A 44 -2.41 -5.33 -4.29
N HIS A 45 -1.37 -5.41 -5.11
CA HIS A 45 -1.42 -6.04 -6.43
C HIS A 45 -0.82 -7.44 -6.36
N PHE A 46 -1.65 -8.46 -6.54
CA PHE A 46 -1.22 -9.86 -6.54
C PHE A 46 -1.31 -10.45 -7.95
N TRP A 47 -0.30 -11.18 -8.37
CA TRP A 47 -0.35 -11.99 -9.60
C TRP A 47 -0.61 -13.45 -9.24
N ASN A 48 -1.73 -14.00 -9.71
CA ASN A 48 -2.02 -15.42 -9.62
C ASN A 48 -1.22 -16.16 -10.72
N THR A 49 -0.29 -17.02 -10.31
CA THR A 49 0.61 -17.68 -11.26
C THR A 49 -0.03 -18.83 -12.03
N ALA A 50 -1.13 -19.40 -11.52
CA ALA A 50 -1.83 -20.53 -12.15
C ALA A 50 -2.82 -20.06 -13.22
N GLU A 51 -3.57 -19.00 -12.91
CA GLU A 51 -4.60 -18.42 -13.80
C GLU A 51 -4.03 -17.31 -14.69
N ASN A 52 -2.81 -16.83 -14.40
CA ASN A 52 -2.16 -15.71 -15.09
C ASN A 52 -2.97 -14.40 -15.03
N GLU A 53 -3.54 -14.12 -13.85
CA GLU A 53 -4.45 -12.99 -13.61
C GLU A 53 -3.92 -12.06 -12.51
N ILE A 54 -4.30 -10.79 -12.58
CA ILE A 54 -3.98 -9.81 -11.53
C ILE A 54 -5.19 -9.63 -10.62
N ARG A 55 -4.96 -9.83 -9.32
CA ARG A 55 -5.94 -9.65 -8.26
C ARG A 55 -5.54 -8.45 -7.40
N ASN A 56 -6.36 -7.42 -7.43
CA ASN A 56 -6.15 -6.18 -6.71
C ASN A 56 -7.02 -6.14 -5.45
N LEU A 57 -6.36 -6.00 -4.30
CA LEU A 57 -7.04 -5.80 -3.02
C LEU A 57 -6.91 -4.34 -2.61
N LYS A 58 -8.05 -3.64 -2.53
CA LYS A 58 -8.13 -2.25 -2.08
C LYS A 58 -8.56 -2.17 -0.61
N VAL A 59 -7.81 -1.39 0.15
CA VAL A 59 -8.08 -1.16 1.57
C VAL A 59 -8.01 0.33 1.85
N LYS A 60 -9.10 0.89 2.38
CA LYS A 60 -9.12 2.28 2.84
C LYS A 60 -8.63 2.36 4.28
N VAL A 61 -7.68 3.26 4.52
CA VAL A 61 -7.10 3.53 5.83
C VAL A 61 -7.12 5.04 6.06
N ARG A 62 -7.23 5.47 7.31
CA ARG A 62 -7.06 6.88 7.64
C ARG A 62 -5.58 7.20 7.72
N ASP A 63 -4.90 6.64 8.72
CA ASP A 63 -3.47 6.89 8.97
C ASP A 63 -2.68 5.63 9.31
N GLU A 64 -3.33 4.49 9.59
CA GLU A 64 -2.66 3.29 10.09
C GLU A 64 -3.30 1.97 9.60
N ILE A 65 -2.49 0.92 9.53
CA ILE A 65 -2.89 -0.46 9.22
C ILE A 65 -1.87 -1.45 9.81
N ASP A 66 -2.24 -2.71 9.99
CA ASP A 66 -1.25 -3.74 10.34
C ASP A 66 -0.32 -4.04 9.16
N THR A 67 0.98 -4.21 9.44
CA THR A 67 1.93 -4.75 8.45
C THR A 67 1.52 -6.15 7.99
N ILE A 68 1.91 -6.50 6.78
CA ILE A 68 1.90 -7.89 6.29
C ILE A 68 3.31 -8.40 6.00
N SER A 69 4.35 -7.64 6.34
CA SER A 69 5.74 -7.96 6.02
C SER A 69 6.26 -9.23 6.71
N ASP A 70 5.65 -9.66 7.82
CA ASP A 70 5.95 -10.95 8.46
C ASP A 70 5.33 -12.14 7.70
N ILE A 71 4.24 -11.91 6.96
CA ILE A 71 3.54 -12.90 6.13
C ILE A 71 4.15 -12.94 4.72
N ILE A 72 4.44 -11.76 4.16
CA ILE A 72 4.94 -11.53 2.81
C ILE A 72 6.14 -10.57 2.88
N PRO A 73 7.38 -11.10 3.00
CA PRO A 73 8.57 -10.29 3.30
C PRO A 73 8.84 -9.10 2.38
N ASN A 74 8.56 -9.22 1.08
CA ASN A 74 8.79 -8.12 0.14
C ASN A 74 7.81 -6.94 0.34
N ALA A 75 6.72 -7.10 1.09
CA ALA A 75 5.83 -6.00 1.46
C ALA A 75 6.56 -4.88 2.21
N SER A 76 7.61 -5.22 2.98
CA SER A 76 8.36 -4.25 3.78
C SER A 76 8.88 -3.04 2.98
N TYR A 77 9.32 -3.24 1.74
CA TYR A 77 9.80 -2.13 0.90
C TYR A 77 8.66 -1.18 0.53
N TYR A 78 7.52 -1.71 0.08
CA TYR A 78 6.39 -0.87 -0.31
C TYR A 78 5.74 -0.19 0.91
N GLU A 79 5.64 -0.87 2.05
CA GLU A 79 5.13 -0.28 3.29
C GLU A 79 6.00 0.90 3.75
N ARG A 80 7.33 0.77 3.67
CA ARG A 80 8.28 1.86 3.97
C ARG A 80 8.19 3.01 2.97
N GLU A 81 8.07 2.71 1.68
CA GLU A 81 7.84 3.72 0.65
C GLU A 81 6.54 4.49 0.89
N ILE A 82 5.44 3.79 1.19
CA ILE A 82 4.15 4.42 1.47
C ILE A 82 4.21 5.23 2.77
N HIS A 83 4.92 4.76 3.80
CA HIS A 83 5.17 5.54 5.01
C HIS A 83 5.92 6.84 4.70
N ASP A 84 7.00 6.76 3.95
CA ASP A 84 7.80 7.94 3.57
C ASP A 84 7.01 8.96 2.74
N LEU A 85 6.18 8.48 1.81
CA LEU A 85 5.49 9.31 0.82
C LEU A 85 4.13 9.82 1.28
N PHE A 86 3.40 9.00 2.05
CA PHE A 86 2.02 9.24 2.47
C PHE A 86 1.83 9.25 3.99
N GLY A 87 2.81 8.85 4.79
CA GLY A 87 2.71 8.87 6.25
C GLY A 87 1.70 7.87 6.80
N VAL A 88 1.50 6.73 6.12
CA VAL A 88 0.71 5.62 6.67
C VAL A 88 1.58 4.81 7.61
N GLU A 89 1.12 4.62 8.84
CA GLU A 89 1.79 3.79 9.84
C GLU A 89 1.43 2.31 9.66
N PHE A 90 2.44 1.47 9.50
CA PHE A 90 2.29 0.02 9.42
C PHE A 90 2.65 -0.63 10.76
N LYS A 91 1.64 -1.00 11.56
CA LYS A 91 1.84 -1.55 12.90
C LYS A 91 2.61 -2.86 12.84
N GLY A 92 3.69 -2.95 13.61
CA GLY A 92 4.60 -4.10 13.63
C GLY A 92 5.71 -4.06 12.59
N ALA A 93 5.71 -3.08 11.66
CA ALA A 93 6.80 -2.90 10.70
C ALA A 93 7.98 -2.11 11.32
N LYS A 94 9.17 -2.30 10.74
CA LYS A 94 10.32 -1.42 10.96
C LYS A 94 10.36 -0.37 9.86
N LEU A 95 9.87 0.84 10.17
CA LEU A 95 9.75 1.95 9.23
C LEU A 95 11.01 2.82 9.22
N GLU A 96 12.10 2.24 8.73
CA GLU A 96 13.32 3.00 8.44
C GLU A 96 13.15 3.77 7.12
N PRO A 97 13.55 5.05 7.04
CA PRO A 97 13.44 5.82 5.80
C PRO A 97 14.05 5.08 4.61
N LEU A 98 13.33 5.07 3.50
CA LEU A 98 13.72 4.40 2.25
C LEU A 98 14.00 5.40 1.12
N LEU A 99 13.12 6.38 0.92
CA LEU A 99 13.18 7.36 -0.15
C LEU A 99 13.51 8.78 0.35
N VAL A 100 12.96 9.17 1.50
CA VAL A 100 13.13 10.54 1.99
C VAL A 100 14.43 10.72 2.77
N PRO A 101 15.12 11.88 2.66
CA PRO A 101 16.29 12.16 3.48
C PRO A 101 15.97 12.14 4.97
N LYS A 102 16.97 11.77 5.80
CA LYS A 102 16.83 11.82 7.26
C LYS A 102 16.39 13.21 7.73
N GLY A 103 15.32 13.27 8.53
CA GLY A 103 14.79 14.52 9.07
C GLY A 103 13.79 15.24 8.16
N TYR A 104 13.42 14.66 7.01
CA TYR A 104 12.30 15.16 6.21
C TYR A 104 10.97 14.98 6.97
N LYS A 105 10.19 16.06 7.11
CA LYS A 105 9.00 16.10 7.99
C LYS A 105 7.66 16.15 7.25
N LYS A 106 7.67 15.99 5.92
CA LYS A 106 6.46 16.10 5.08
C LYS A 106 6.21 14.79 4.35
N TYR A 107 4.95 14.58 3.96
CA TYR A 107 4.52 13.47 3.12
C TYR A 107 4.23 13.99 1.71
N PRO A 108 5.20 13.88 0.78
CA PRO A 108 5.17 14.59 -0.49
C PRO A 108 4.01 14.19 -1.42
N LEU A 109 3.47 12.98 -1.27
CA LEU A 109 2.35 12.50 -2.08
C LEU A 109 0.99 12.67 -1.40
N ARG A 110 0.92 13.27 -0.19
CA ARG A 110 -0.35 13.73 0.35
C ARG A 110 -0.85 14.94 -0.44
N LYS A 111 -2.12 14.91 -0.83
CA LYS A 111 -2.81 16.03 -1.46
C LYS A 111 -2.84 17.20 -0.47
N ALA A 112 -2.49 18.38 -0.96
CA ALA A 112 -2.66 19.60 -0.19
C ALA A 112 -4.16 19.84 0.02
N LEU A 113 -4.56 20.17 1.26
CA LEU A 113 -5.93 20.59 1.56
C LEU A 113 -6.30 21.89 0.83
N GLU A 114 -5.30 22.68 0.43
CA GLU A 114 -5.44 23.81 -0.49
C GLU A 114 -4.65 23.53 -1.75
N GLY A 115 -5.35 23.36 -2.87
CA GLY A 115 -4.78 23.15 -4.20
C GLY A 115 -4.01 24.36 -4.71
N LYS A 116 -2.83 24.63 -4.15
CA LYS A 116 -1.83 25.46 -4.79
C LYS A 116 -0.77 24.52 -5.37
N LEU A 117 -0.79 24.38 -6.69
CA LEU A 117 0.41 23.95 -7.41
C LEU A 117 1.53 24.89 -6.96
N SER A 118 2.65 24.32 -6.50
CA SER A 118 3.87 25.10 -6.30
C SER A 118 4.16 25.81 -7.61
N SER A 119 3.91 27.12 -7.65
CA SER A 119 4.37 27.96 -8.76
C SER A 119 5.89 27.96 -8.70
N GLU A 120 6.50 27.14 -9.55
CA GLU A 120 7.87 27.37 -10.03
C GLU A 120 7.92 28.66 -10.85
#